data_AF-A0A965GH34-F1
#
_entry.id   AF-A0A965GH34-F1
#
_cell.length_a   1.000
_cell.length_b   1.000
_cell.length_c   1.000
_cell.angle_alpha   90.00
_cell.angle_beta   90.00
_cell.angle_gamma   90.00
#
_symmetry.space_group_name_H-M   'P 1'
#
loop_
_entity.id
_entity.type
_entity.pdbx_description
1 polymer ?
#
loop_
_entity_poly.entity_id
_entity_poly.type
_entity_poly.pdbx_seq_one_letter_code
_entity_poly.pdbx_strand_id
1 'polypeptide(L)'
;MIAILMAAGVAMFASLATTRVLMAIFKRLGKGQPILGAEDRGPVQHMSKQGTPTMGGIAILFSAAFGWLVAHLRDGLPFSDQSMIIWVAVFVLATIGFLDDFLKVQRQHNRGIFWKKKGYITFGICLVLT
;
A
#
# COMPACT_ATOMS: atom_id res chain seq x y z
N MET A 1 10.04 20.05 -15.09
CA MET A 1 9.63 18.89 -15.92
C MET A 1 10.59 17.70 -15.80
N ILE A 2 11.90 17.87 -15.99
CA ILE A 2 12.89 16.76 -15.92
C ILE A 2 12.81 15.97 -14.61
N ALA A 3 12.72 16.65 -13.46
CA ALA A 3 12.62 15.99 -12.15
C ALA A 3 11.36 15.13 -12.00
N ILE A 4 10.23 15.56 -12.57
CA ILE A 4 8.97 14.79 -12.54
C ILE A 4 9.10 13.53 -13.40
N LEU A 5 9.73 13.64 -14.58
CA LEU A 5 9.99 12.50 -15.45
C LEU A 5 10.97 11.51 -14.82
N MET A 6 12.02 12.00 -14.14
CA MET A 6 12.93 11.13 -13.39
C MET A 6 12.21 10.43 -12.23
N ALA A 7 11.43 11.17 -11.43
CA ALA A 7 10.65 10.58 -10.34
C ALA A 7 9.73 9.47 -10.84
N ALA A 8 8.96 9.75 -11.90
CA ALA A 8 8.02 8.80 -12.49
C ALA A 8 8.73 7.58 -13.08
N GLY A 9 9.83 7.79 -13.83
CA GLY A 9 10.61 6.71 -14.40
C GLY A 9 11.21 5.80 -13.32
N VAL A 10 11.90 6.37 -12.34
CA VAL A 10 12.52 5.64 -11.24
C VAL A 10 11.46 4.90 -10.41
N ALA A 11 10.34 5.56 -10.08
CA ALA A 11 9.25 4.92 -9.33
C ALA A 11 8.61 3.76 -10.10
N MET A 12 8.45 3.88 -11.41
CA MET A 12 7.90 2.81 -12.25
C MET A 12 8.81 1.57 -12.26
N PHE A 13 10.11 1.75 -12.52
CA PHE A 13 11.07 0.65 -12.51
C PHE A 13 11.20 0.02 -11.11
N ALA A 14 11.29 0.85 -10.07
CA ALA A 14 11.33 0.39 -8.69
C ALA A 14 10.07 -0.39 -8.31
N SER A 15 8.88 0.04 -8.77
CA SER A 15 7.61 -0.65 -8.50
C SER A 15 7.57 -2.04 -9.11
N LEU A 16 8.00 -2.17 -10.37
CA LEU A 16 8.04 -3.47 -11.05
C LEU A 16 9.01 -4.45 -10.36
N ALA A 17 10.19 -3.97 -9.98
CA ALA A 17 11.19 -4.78 -9.28
C ALA A 17 10.72 -5.16 -7.87
N THR A 18 10.29 -4.17 -7.08
CA THR A 18 9.83 -4.35 -5.70
C THR A 18 8.61 -5.26 -5.64
N THR A 19 7.66 -5.13 -6.58
CA THR A 19 6.46 -5.99 -6.61
C THR A 19 6.84 -7.46 -6.83
N ARG A 20 7.77 -7.76 -7.75
CA ARG A 20 8.27 -9.13 -7.97
C ARG A 20 8.94 -9.71 -6.71
N VAL A 21 9.81 -8.94 -6.07
CA VAL A 21 10.51 -9.36 -4.84
C VAL A 21 9.52 -9.57 -3.70
N LEU A 22 8.59 -8.63 -3.52
CA LEU A 22 7.59 -8.67 -2.47
C LEU A 22 6.68 -9.89 -2.63
N MET A 23 6.21 -10.18 -3.85
CA MET A 23 5.44 -11.40 -4.14
C MET A 23 6.21 -12.68 -3.80
N ALA A 24 7.51 -12.74 -4.11
CA ALA A 24 8.34 -13.89 -3.76
C ALA A 24 8.48 -14.06 -2.24
N ILE A 25 8.66 -12.96 -1.50
CA ILE A 25 8.72 -12.97 -0.03
C ILE A 25 7.39 -13.45 0.57
N PHE A 26 6.26 -12.90 0.13
CA PHE A 26 4.96 -13.32 0.64
C PHE A 26 4.64 -14.78 0.30
N LYS A 27 5.03 -15.26 -0.89
CA LYS A 27 4.90 -16.66 -1.27
C LYS A 27 5.72 -17.57 -0.34
N ARG A 28 6.94 -17.16 0.03
CA ARG A 28 7.80 -17.89 0.98
C ARG A 28 7.28 -17.87 2.42
N LEU A 29 6.64 -16.77 2.83
CA LEU A 29 6.05 -16.63 4.16
C LEU A 29 4.75 -17.44 4.34
N GLY A 30 4.23 -18.08 3.27
CA GLY A 30 2.99 -18.87 3.33
C GLY A 30 1.74 -18.05 3.67
N LYS A 31 1.85 -16.71 3.70
CA LYS A 31 0.77 -15.78 4.04
C LYS A 31 -0.06 -15.44 2.78
N GLY A 32 -0.60 -16.48 2.15
CA GLY A 32 -1.61 -16.34 1.12
C GLY A 32 -2.90 -15.76 1.72
N GLN A 33 -3.63 -14.96 0.94
CA GLN A 33 -4.91 -14.39 1.35
C GLN A 33 -5.88 -15.52 1.79
N PRO A 34 -6.36 -15.54 3.04
CA PRO A 34 -7.37 -16.49 3.48
C PRO A 34 -8.70 -16.07 2.85
N ILE A 35 -9.09 -16.73 1.76
CA ILE A 35 -10.38 -16.50 1.10
C ILE A 35 -11.28 -17.72 1.33
N LEU A 36 -12.30 -17.52 2.18
CA LEU A 36 -13.61 -18.20 2.21
C LEU A 36 -13.59 -19.70 1.86
N GLY A 37 -13.03 -20.51 2.76
CA GLY A 37 -13.44 -21.91 2.87
C GLY A 37 -14.69 -22.01 3.73
N ALA A 38 -15.77 -22.56 3.17
CA ALA A 38 -16.97 -23.09 3.86
C ALA A 38 -17.93 -22.17 4.66
N GLU A 39 -17.54 -20.99 5.19
CA GLU A 39 -18.40 -20.30 6.18
C GLU A 39 -19.47 -19.31 5.64
N ASP A 40 -19.38 -18.82 4.40
CA ASP A 40 -20.16 -17.63 3.95
C ASP A 40 -20.96 -17.80 2.63
N ARG A 41 -21.17 -19.03 2.14
CA ARG A 41 -21.92 -19.33 0.88
C ARG A 41 -21.46 -18.54 -0.36
N GLY A 42 -20.16 -18.30 -0.53
CA GLY A 42 -19.63 -17.65 -1.74
C GLY A 42 -19.66 -18.58 -2.98
N PRO A 43 -19.99 -18.09 -4.18
CA PRO A 43 -19.96 -18.90 -5.40
C PRO A 43 -18.55 -19.44 -5.70
N VAL A 44 -18.49 -20.72 -6.08
CA VAL A 44 -17.27 -21.54 -6.31
C VAL A 44 -16.26 -20.88 -7.28
N GLN A 45 -16.73 -19.97 -8.13
CA GLN A 45 -15.94 -19.21 -9.09
C GLN A 45 -14.91 -18.25 -8.44
N HIS A 46 -15.06 -17.90 -7.15
CA HIS A 46 -14.14 -16.98 -6.46
C HIS A 46 -12.95 -17.66 -5.77
N MET A 47 -12.89 -19.01 -5.76
CA MET A 47 -11.79 -19.76 -5.16
C MET A 47 -10.47 -19.65 -5.95
N SER A 48 -10.53 -19.26 -7.23
CA SER A 48 -9.34 -19.05 -8.08
C SER A 48 -8.41 -17.92 -7.62
N LYS A 49 -8.86 -17.03 -6.72
CA LYS A 49 -8.03 -15.96 -6.14
C LYS A 49 -7.37 -16.35 -4.81
N GLN A 50 -7.50 -17.61 -4.38
CA GLN A 50 -6.82 -18.09 -3.17
C GLN A 50 -5.31 -18.03 -3.33
N GLY A 51 -4.63 -17.49 -2.32
CA GLY A 51 -3.18 -17.46 -2.26
C GLY A 51 -2.50 -16.30 -2.98
N THR A 52 -3.24 -15.36 -3.59
CA THR A 52 -2.61 -14.12 -4.08
C THR A 52 -2.06 -13.31 -2.89
N PRO A 53 -0.78 -12.92 -2.90
CA PRO A 53 -0.23 -12.13 -1.82
C PRO A 53 -0.92 -10.76 -1.77
N THR A 54 -1.60 -10.49 -0.66
CA THR A 54 -2.13 -9.17 -0.31
C THR A 54 -0.98 -8.28 0.12
N MET A 55 -1.12 -6.95 0.03
CA MET A 55 -0.11 -5.91 0.36
C MET A 55 0.78 -5.37 -0.79
N GLY A 56 0.37 -5.49 -2.06
CA GLY A 56 1.06 -4.82 -3.18
C GLY A 56 1.17 -3.29 -3.02
N GLY A 57 0.28 -2.66 -2.26
CA GLY A 57 0.33 -1.23 -1.95
C GLY A 57 1.62 -0.80 -1.24
N ILE A 58 2.27 -1.69 -0.49
CA ILE A 58 3.57 -1.43 0.14
C ILE A 58 4.65 -1.22 -0.92
N ALA A 59 4.67 -2.07 -1.96
CA ALA A 59 5.63 -1.94 -3.05
C ALA A 59 5.46 -0.59 -3.77
N ILE A 60 4.21 -0.17 -4.00
CA ILE A 60 3.90 1.12 -4.64
C ILE A 60 4.37 2.28 -3.76
N LEU A 61 4.07 2.26 -2.46
CA LEU A 61 4.46 3.30 -1.51
C LEU A 61 5.98 3.49 -1.47
N PHE A 62 6.74 2.40 -1.28
CA PHE A 62 8.19 2.47 -1.22
C PHE A 62 8.79 2.92 -2.56
N SER A 63 8.24 2.47 -3.68
CA SER A 63 8.76 2.83 -4.99
C SER A 63 8.48 4.29 -5.34
N ALA A 64 7.32 4.81 -4.94
CA ALA A 64 6.97 6.22 -5.09
C ALA A 64 7.84 7.11 -4.20
N ALA A 65 8.06 6.72 -2.93
CA ALA A 65 8.93 7.44 -2.01
C ALA A 65 10.38 7.47 -2.53
N PHE A 66 10.86 6.33 -3.06
CA PHE A 66 12.19 6.23 -3.65
C PHE A 66 12.33 7.12 -4.91
N GLY A 67 11.35 7.09 -5.82
CA GLY A 67 11.36 7.95 -7.00
C GLY A 67 11.34 9.44 -6.64
N TRP A 68 10.58 9.83 -5.61
CA TRP A 68 10.57 11.20 -5.10
C TRP A 68 11.92 11.60 -4.49
N LEU A 69 12.54 10.75 -3.67
CA LEU A 69 13.87 11.01 -3.10
C LEU A 69 14.92 11.19 -4.18
N VAL A 70 14.96 10.30 -5.18
CA VAL A 70 15.93 10.37 -6.29
C VAL A 70 15.76 11.65 -7.10
N ALA A 71 14.53 12.11 -7.31
CA ALA A 71 14.29 13.37 -8.00
C ALA A 71 14.77 14.60 -7.21
N HIS A 72 14.78 14.55 -5.87
CA HIS A 72 15.26 15.63 -4.99
C HIS A 72 16.78 15.61 -4.78
N LEU A 73 17.49 14.55 -5.17
CA LEU A 73 18.96 14.55 -5.22
C LEU A 73 19.53 15.45 -6.33
N ARG A 74 18.68 15.94 -7.24
CA ARG A 74 19.08 16.91 -8.27
C ARG A 74 19.19 18.30 -7.66
N ASP A 75 20.32 18.95 -7.88
CA ASP A 75 20.58 20.31 -7.41
C ASP A 75 19.47 21.30 -7.86
N GLY A 76 19.06 22.15 -6.92
CA GLY A 76 18.08 23.23 -7.15
C GLY A 76 16.61 22.88 -6.84
N LEU A 77 16.33 21.72 -6.24
CA LEU A 77 14.99 21.36 -5.75
C LEU A 77 14.95 21.45 -4.22
N PRO A 78 14.48 22.57 -3.64
CA PRO A 78 14.29 22.64 -2.20
C PRO A 78 13.19 21.67 -1.77
N PHE A 79 13.39 21.00 -0.63
CA PHE A 79 12.32 20.28 0.04
C PHE A 79 11.27 21.31 0.49
N SER A 80 10.15 21.36 -0.23
CA SER A 80 9.03 22.23 0.14
C SER A 80 8.29 21.63 1.32
N ASP A 81 7.93 22.45 2.31
CA ASP A 81 7.11 22.04 3.45
C ASP A 81 5.80 21.40 3.00
N GLN A 82 5.21 21.88 1.90
CA GLN A 82 4.01 21.29 1.31
C GLN A 82 4.23 19.84 0.86
N SER A 83 5.38 19.55 0.25
CA SER A 83 5.70 18.19 -0.19
C SER A 83 5.84 17.24 1.00
N MET A 84 6.38 17.73 2.11
CA MET A 84 6.57 16.95 3.33
C MET A 84 5.23 16.64 4.01
N ILE A 85 4.30 17.60 4.07
CA ILE A 85 2.93 17.40 4.58
C ILE A 85 2.20 16.32 3.77
N ILE A 86 2.31 16.35 2.43
CA ILE A 86 1.71 15.33 1.56
C ILE A 86 2.30 13.96 1.85
N TRP A 87 3.62 13.83 1.99
CA TRP A 87 4.24 12.56 2.33
C TRP A 87 3.79 12.03 3.69
N VAL A 88 3.68 12.89 4.70
CA VAL A 88 3.12 12.51 6.00
C VAL A 88 1.69 11.97 5.84
N ALA A 89 0.84 12.66 5.09
CA ALA A 89 -0.53 12.20 4.84
C ALA A 89 -0.57 10.83 4.14
N VAL A 90 0.28 10.65 3.11
CA VAL A 90 0.40 9.38 2.38
C VAL A 90 0.84 8.25 3.31
N PHE A 91 1.84 8.48 4.16
CA PHE A 91 2.32 7.47 5.12
C PHE A 91 1.26 7.10 6.17
N VAL A 92 0.51 8.08 6.69
CA VAL A 92 -0.56 7.83 7.66
C VAL A 92 -1.67 6.98 7.04
N LEU A 93 -2.15 7.35 5.85
CA LEU A 93 -3.19 6.59 5.15
C LEU A 93 -2.70 5.19 4.74
N ALA A 94 -1.46 5.09 4.28
CA ALA A 94 -0.86 3.80 3.93
C ALA A 94 -0.72 2.89 5.16
N THR A 95 -0.40 3.43 6.32
CA THR A 95 -0.32 2.67 7.58
C THR A 95 -1.69 2.11 7.98
N ILE A 96 -2.76 2.89 7.83
CA ILE A 96 -4.13 2.42 8.09
C ILE A 96 -4.54 1.32 7.12
N GLY A 97 -4.24 1.49 5.83
CA GLY A 97 -4.48 0.47 4.81
C GLY A 97 -3.70 -0.81 5.08
N PHE A 98 -2.43 -0.68 5.43
CA PHE A 98 -1.56 -1.80 5.80
C PHE A 98 -2.08 -2.53 7.05
N LEU A 99 -2.50 -1.80 8.09
CA LEU A 99 -3.02 -2.39 9.32
C LEU A 99 -4.32 -3.16 9.06
N ASP A 100 -5.23 -2.63 8.23
CA ASP A 100 -6.45 -3.31 7.83
C ASP A 100 -6.16 -4.62 7.07
N ASP A 101 -5.22 -4.59 6.12
CA ASP A 101 -4.84 -5.78 5.37
C ASP A 101 -4.03 -6.78 6.20
N PHE A 102 -3.20 -6.31 7.13
CA PHE A 102 -2.49 -7.16 8.09
C PHE A 102 -3.45 -7.89 9.04
N LEU A 103 -4.45 -7.18 9.56
CA LEU A 103 -5.47 -7.76 10.43
C LEU A 103 -6.30 -8.82 9.70
N LYS A 104 -6.64 -8.62 8.42
CA LYS A 104 -7.33 -9.64 7.60
C LYS A 104 -6.50 -10.90 7.43
N VAL A 105 -5.20 -10.75 7.14
CA VAL A 105 -4.28 -11.89 6.97
C VAL A 105 -4.06 -12.64 8.28
N GLN A 106 -3.85 -11.90 9.39
CA GLN A 106 -3.59 -12.50 10.70
C GLN A 106 -4.81 -13.22 11.27
N ARG A 107 -6.01 -12.63 11.13
CA ARG A 107 -7.23 -13.18 11.72
C ARG A 107 -7.93 -14.21 10.83
N GLN A 108 -7.43 -14.45 9.62
CA GLN A 108 -8.04 -15.32 8.61
C GLN A 108 -9.53 -15.07 8.35
N HIS A 109 -9.99 -13.85 8.61
CA HIS A 109 -11.40 -13.48 8.54
C HIS A 109 -11.56 -12.31 7.57
N ASN A 110 -12.58 -12.39 6.70
CA ASN A 110 -12.88 -11.34 5.70
C ASN A 110 -13.26 -9.98 6.32
N ARG A 111 -13.56 -9.93 7.62
CA ARG A 111 -13.87 -8.69 8.34
C ARG A 111 -12.58 -8.12 8.94
N GLY A 112 -11.99 -7.15 8.23
CA GLY A 112 -10.94 -6.28 8.76
C GLY A 112 -11.48 -5.31 9.81
N ILE A 113 -11.06 -4.04 9.77
CA ILE A 113 -11.64 -2.99 10.62
C ILE A 113 -13.10 -2.78 10.21
N PHE A 114 -14.01 -2.63 11.19
CA PHE A 114 -15.42 -2.32 10.93
C PHE A 114 -15.52 -1.10 10.01
N TRP A 115 -16.19 -1.23 8.85
CA TRP A 115 -16.17 -0.22 7.78
C TRP A 115 -16.50 1.20 8.26
N LYS A 116 -17.46 1.33 9.19
CA LYS A 116 -17.82 2.60 9.82
C LYS A 116 -16.65 3.22 10.59
N LYS A 117 -15.95 2.42 11.43
CA LYS A 117 -14.80 2.88 12.22
C LYS A 117 -13.64 3.30 11.32
N LYS A 118 -13.36 2.54 10.26
CA LYS A 118 -12.33 2.89 9.27
C LYS A 118 -12.64 4.24 8.61
N GLY A 119 -13.89 4.45 8.19
CA GLY A 119 -14.33 5.72 7.61
C GLY A 119 -14.14 6.91 8.53
N TYR A 120 -14.58 6.81 9.80
CA TYR A 120 -14.42 7.90 10.76
C TYR A 120 -12.96 8.21 11.09
N ILE A 121 -12.10 7.19 11.21
CA ILE A 121 -10.66 7.38 11.47
C ILE A 121 -9.99 8.10 10.31
N THR A 122 -10.22 7.64 9.08
CA THR A 122 -9.66 8.27 7.88
C THR A 122 -10.19 9.70 7.71
N PHE A 123 -11.48 9.92 7.95
CA PHE A 123 -12.10 11.24 7.87
C PHE A 123 -11.51 12.21 8.91
N GLY A 124 -11.34 11.77 10.16
CA GLY A 124 -10.70 12.57 11.20
C GLY A 124 -9.26 12.94 10.88
N ILE A 125 -8.50 12.02 10.31
CA ILE A 125 -7.11 12.27 9.88
C ILE A 125 -7.04 13.27 8.73
N CYS A 126 -7.92 13.14 7.74
CA CYS A 126 -7.99 14.13 6.67
C CYS A 126 -8.31 15.53 7.21
N LEU A 127 -9.23 15.64 8.17
CA LEU A 127 -9.58 16.92 8.80
C LEU A 127 -8.43 17.55 9.59
N VAL A 128 -7.55 16.75 10.18
CA VAL A 128 -6.39 17.24 10.95
C VAL A 128 -5.22 17.66 10.04
N LEU A 129 -5.10 17.02 8.88
CA LEU A 129 -4.00 17.25 7.93
C LEU A 129 -4.31 18.32 6.87
N THR A 130 -5.58 18.76 6.75
CA THR A 130 -6.03 19.82 5.84
C THR A 130 -6.08 21.15 6.58
#